data_AF-W8DW81-F1
#
_entry.id   AF-W8DW81-F1
#
_cell.length_a   1.000
_cell.length_b   1.000
_cell.length_c   1.000
_cell.angle_alpha   90.00
_cell.angle_beta   90.00
_cell.angle_gamma   90.00
#
_symmetry.space_group_name_H-M   'P 1'
#
loop_
_entity.id
_entity.type
_entity.pdbx_description
1 polymer ?
#
loop_
_entity_poly.entity_id
_entity_poly.type
_entity_poly.pdbx_seq_one_letter_code
_entity_poly.pdbx_strand_id
1 'polypeptide(L)' 'MLKKELLQAKSRLYKKRILRRKSINHFKLLNIKYNLFVYFISAESIILNKKILSELIYTEIGGVFSLRQWSSCFYL' A
#
# COMPACT_ATOMS: atom_id res chain seq x y z
N MET A 1 -16.92 -10.94 -31.46
CA MET A 1 -17.17 -9.91 -30.42
C MET A 1 -16.75 -10.38 -29.02
N LEU A 2 -17.33 -11.46 -28.48
CA LEU A 2 -17.11 -11.94 -27.09
C LEU A 2 -15.63 -12.21 -26.68
N LYS A 3 -14.82 -12.76 -27.58
CA LYS A 3 -13.40 -13.06 -27.32
C LYS A 3 -12.58 -11.81 -26.95
N LYS A 4 -12.88 -10.67 -27.58
CA LYS A 4 -12.19 -9.40 -27.34
C LYS A 4 -12.54 -8.84 -25.97
N GLU A 5 -13.80 -8.95 -25.56
CA GLU A 5 -14.28 -8.52 -24.24
C GLU A 5 -13.71 -9.37 -23.10
N LEU A 6 -13.65 -10.70 -23.28
CA LEU A 6 -13.02 -11.62 -22.34
C LEU A 6 -11.53 -11.31 -22.14
N LEU A 7 -10.80 -11.04 -23.23
CA LEU A 7 -9.39 -10.64 -23.16
C LEU A 7 -9.22 -9.29 -22.47
N GLN A 8 -10.11 -8.33 -22.72
CA GLN A 8 -10.09 -7.04 -22.03
C GLN A 8 -10.37 -7.17 -20.52
N ALA A 9 -11.36 -7.98 -20.13
CA ALA A 9 -11.66 -8.24 -18.72
C ALA A 9 -10.47 -8.89 -18.00
N LYS A 10 -9.84 -9.89 -18.62
CA LYS A 10 -8.63 -10.55 -18.10
C LYS A 10 -7.47 -9.55 -17.96
N SER A 11 -7.27 -8.69 -18.96
CA SER A 11 -6.25 -7.64 -18.93
C SER A 11 -6.50 -6.63 -17.81
N ARG A 12 -7.74 -6.17 -17.62
CA ARG A 12 -8.12 -5.24 -16.52
C ARG A 12 -7.81 -5.85 -15.15
N LEU A 13 -8.17 -7.13 -14.93
CA LEU A 13 -7.88 -7.85 -13.68
C LEU A 13 -6.37 -7.97 -13.44
N TYR A 14 -5.61 -8.32 -14.48
CA TYR A 14 -4.15 -8.45 -14.39
C TYR A 14 -3.47 -7.11 -14.07
N LYS A 15 -3.83 -6.04 -14.78
CA LYS A 15 -3.34 -4.68 -14.50
C LYS A 15 -3.64 -4.25 -13.07
N LYS A 16 -4.85 -4.53 -12.56
CA LYS A 16 -5.23 -4.23 -11.17
C LYS A 16 -4.38 -5.00 -10.15
N ARG A 17 -4.02 -6.26 -10.44
CA ARG A 17 -3.11 -7.06 -9.60
C ARG A 17 -1.67 -6.52 -9.61
N ILE A 18 -1.15 -6.12 -10.77
CA ILE A 18 0.19 -5.53 -10.88
C ILE A 18 0.30 -4.23 -10.07
N LEU A 19 -0.67 -3.32 -10.22
CA LEU A 19 -0.70 -2.07 -9.46
C LEU A 19 -0.66 -2.33 -7.95
N ARG A 20 -1.50 -3.25 -7.46
CA ARG A 20 -1.51 -3.64 -6.04
C ARG A 20 -0.15 -4.19 -5.57
N ARG A 21 0.51 -5.03 -6.37
CA ARG A 21 1.84 -5.56 -6.03
C ARG A 21 2.91 -4.47 -6.00
N LYS A 22 2.90 -3.54 -6.97
CA LYS A 22 3.83 -2.40 -7.01
C LYS A 22 3.72 -1.55 -5.75
N SER A 23 2.51 -1.17 -5.35
CA SER A 23 2.29 -0.38 -4.13
C SER A 23 2.78 -1.09 -2.86
N ILE A 24 2.52 -2.41 -2.73
CA ILE A 24 3.00 -3.19 -1.58
C ILE A 24 4.53 -3.29 -1.56
N ASN A 25 5.17 -3.52 -2.71
CA ASN A 25 6.62 -3.63 -2.79
C ASN A 25 7.31 -2.31 -2.47
N HIS A 26 6.78 -1.19 -2.97
CA HIS A 26 7.31 0.13 -2.66
C HIS A 26 7.20 0.43 -1.15
N PHE A 27 6.08 0.05 -0.53
CA PHE A 27 5.91 0.19 0.91
C PHE A 27 6.86 -0.70 1.72
N LYS A 28 7.04 -1.96 1.30
CA LYS A 28 8.01 -2.89 1.94
C LYS A 28 9.45 -2.37 1.89
N LEU A 29 9.83 -1.67 0.82
CA LEU A 29 11.14 -1.04 0.72
C LEU A 29 11.30 0.12 1.72
N LEU A 30 10.23 0.90 1.94
CA LEU A 30 10.26 2.04 2.84
C LEU A 30 10.14 1.66 4.32
N ASN A 31 9.49 0.53 4.62
CA ASN A 31 9.29 0.04 5.98
C ASN A 31 9.93 -1.32 6.19
N ILE A 32 11.12 -1.31 6.82
CA ILE A 32 11.91 -2.48 7.22
C ILE A 32 11.04 -3.53 7.94
N LYS A 33 10.05 -3.10 8.73
CA LYS A 33 9.10 -3.96 9.44
C LYS A 33 7.66 -3.75 8.97
N TYR A 34 7.38 -3.99 7.68
CA TYR A 34 6.04 -3.83 7.09
C TYR A 34 4.92 -4.48 7.92
N ASN A 35 5.14 -5.69 8.44
CA ASN A 35 4.12 -6.40 9.21
C ASN A 35 3.78 -5.67 10.53
N LEU A 36 4.77 -5.11 11.22
CA LEU A 36 4.53 -4.29 12.42
C LEU A 36 3.79 -3.02 12.08
N PHE A 37 4.14 -2.37 10.96
CA PHE A 37 3.41 -1.20 10.50
C PHE A 37 1.94 -1.53 10.18
N VAL A 38 1.66 -2.65 9.51
CA VAL A 38 0.27 -3.07 9.23
C VAL A 38 -0.49 -3.35 10.53
N TYR A 39 0.17 -3.98 11.49
CA TYR A 39 -0.40 -4.22 12.82
C TYR A 39 -0.68 -2.90 13.55
N PHE A 40 0.27 -1.96 13.54
CA PHE A 40 0.12 -0.60 14.09
C PHE A 40 -1.11 0.13 13.55
N ILE A 41 -1.22 0.22 12.22
CA ILE A 41 -2.36 0.86 11.56
C ILE A 41 -3.68 0.21 11.97
N SER A 42 -3.68 -1.12 12.13
CA SER A 42 -4.87 -1.86 12.56
C SER A 42 -5.20 -1.63 14.04
N ALA A 43 -4.18 -1.58 14.91
CA ALA A 43 -4.32 -1.36 16.34
C ALA A 43 -4.83 0.05 16.66
N GLU A 44 -4.28 1.06 15.99
CA GLU A 44 -4.69 2.47 16.11
C GLU A 44 -5.98 2.79 15.32
N SER A 45 -6.63 1.78 14.72
CA SER A 45 -7.86 1.95 13.92
C SER A 45 -7.72 2.97 12.78
N ILE A 46 -6.51 3.15 12.25
CA ILE A 46 -6.23 4.11 11.19
C ILE A 46 -6.73 3.52 9.86
N ILE A 47 -7.71 4.18 9.25
CA ILE A 47 -8.30 3.73 7.97
C ILE A 47 -7.40 4.13 6.80
N LEU A 48 -6.32 3.37 6.60
CA LEU A 48 -5.41 3.53 5.47
C LEU A 48 -5.58 2.37 4.48
N ASN A 49 -6.33 2.60 3.40
CA ASN A 49 -6.32 1.68 2.27
C ASN A 49 -4.94 1.73 1.59
N LYS A 50 -4.48 0.59 1.07
CA LYS A 50 -3.21 0.46 0.31
C LYS A 50 -3.07 1.48 -0.83
N LYS A 51 -4.19 1.95 -1.39
CA LYS A 51 -4.20 3.02 -2.40
C LYS A 51 -3.80 4.38 -1.80
N ILE A 52 -4.44 4.78 -0.71
CA ILE A 52 -4.16 6.05 -0.02
C ILE A 52 -2.74 6.05 0.52
N LEU A 53 -2.31 4.92 1.08
CA LEU A 53 -0.95 4.73 1.56
C LEU A 53 0.09 4.85 0.44
N SER A 54 -0.21 4.27 -0.73
CA SER A 54 0.63 4.41 -1.92
C SER A 54 0.73 5.87 -2.35
N GLU A 55 -0.37 6.61 -2.29
CA GLU A 55 -0.44 8.02 -2.70
C GLU A 55 0.36 8.90 -1.73
N LEU A 56 0.14 8.74 -0.42
CA LEU A 56 0.88 9.41 0.65
C LEU A 56 2.41 9.25 0.52
N ILE A 57 2.89 8.06 0.16
CA ILE A 57 4.33 7.86 -0.08
C ILE A 57 4.87 8.76 -1.19
N TYR A 58 4.12 8.89 -2.28
CA TYR A 58 4.58 9.65 -3.44
C TYR A 58 4.37 11.16 -3.28
N THR A 59 3.31 11.58 -2.59
CA THR A 59 2.91 12.99 -2.49
C THR A 59 3.38 13.65 -1.20
N GLU A 60 3.48 12.91 -0.10
CA GLU A 60 3.65 13.45 1.25
C GLU A 60 4.70 12.66 2.05
N ILE A 61 5.95 12.70 1.58
CA ILE A 61 7.04 11.93 2.19
C ILE A 61 7.25 12.27 3.68
N GLY A 62 6.99 13.53 4.09
CA GLY A 62 7.07 13.96 5.49
C GLY A 62 5.97 13.38 6.38
N GLY A 63 4.75 13.22 5.84
CA GLY A 63 3.66 12.54 6.52
C GLY A 63 3.97 11.07 6.74
N VAL A 64 4.53 10.40 5.72
CA VAL A 64 4.97 9.00 5.82
C VAL A 64 6.13 8.83 6.80
N PHE A 65 7.07 9.77 6.83
CA PHE A 65 8.16 9.77 7.81
C PHE A 65 7.63 9.87 9.24
N SER A 66 6.71 10.81 9.49
CA SER A 66 6.10 11.01 10.82
C SER A 66 5.29 9.78 11.26
N LEU A 67 4.51 9.18 10.36
CA LEU A 67 3.76 7.96 10.60
C LEU A 67 4.69 6.77 10.91
N ARG A 68 5.83 6.68 10.22
CA ARG A 68 6.85 5.67 10.48
C ARG A 68 7.51 5.87 11.84
N GLN A 69 7.84 7.11 12.19
CA GLN A 69 8.41 7.44 13.51
C GLN A 69 7.43 7.08 14.63
N TRP A 70 6.17 7.45 14.48
CA TRP A 70 5.11 7.10 15.43
C TRP A 70 4.96 5.58 15.59
N SER A 71 4.92 4.85 14.47
CA SER A 71 4.90 3.39 14.53
C SER A 71 6.14 2.81 15.23
N SER A 72 7.30 3.44 15.09
CA SER A 72 8.53 2.97 15.75
C SER A 72 8.48 3.18 17.25
N CYS A 73 8.05 4.35 17.72
CA CYS A 73 7.86 4.67 19.14
C CYS A 73 6.78 3.81 19.84
N PHE A 74 5.91 3.13 19.08
CA PHE A 74 4.90 2.25 19.65
C PHE A 74 5.43 0.84 19.96
N TYR A 75 6.44 0.36 19.22
CA TYR A 75 7.00 -1.01 19.37
C TYR A 75 8.45 -1.07 19.84
N LEU A 76 9.15 0.07 19.90
CA LEU A 76 10.47 0.25 20.50
C LEU A 76 10.31 1.09 21.76
#